data_AF-A0AAW4FJM1-F1
#
_entry.id   AF-A0AAW4FJM1-F1
#
_cell.length_a   1.000
_cell.length_b   1.000
_cell.length_c   1.000
_cell.angle_alpha   90.00
_cell.angle_beta   90.00
_cell.angle_gamma   90.00
#
_symmetry.space_group_name_H-M   'P 1'
#
loop_
_entity.id
_entity.type
_entity.pdbx_description
1 polymer ?
#
loop_
_entity_poly.entity_id
_entity_poly.type
_entity_poly.pdbx_seq_one_letter_code
_entity_poly.pdbx_strand_id
1 'polypeptide(L)'
;MGILVGKRHVITCAHVVNVALGHEDTSQIEPGPESRVVVRFPLVGDRPEIVAGITRWRAPGMFPRDDIALLTLETDAPESAGTAILADITGMQLDSDRLSVFGLSSDRWIGNNVDAIFMGSTTAAWIQIDAVDSAGAFVEQGFSGAALWNATHQVSVGMVVAKLVSPTEKIAYMIPAYDLAAVLPELSIERRDMSSSFAPTWTILAAVTFILVFGHFVVQRGAKSLQTFSLGGDNTLLAAFWGMHIVAALMPVLMWLLFRFSTGFRLHSWWQRVPAFGRLSLVPQPSTGRLSALATILLFVVLPFAAQANFFSHFLDGKVFVKPLHFSCSFEELEQRGMTCDRHEQLCWFDSPRRMALVNTCRPFVAAPYWNTAYRFGDSPKPMDWVTYYPILQPFVIILFTWVASLFAVLALSNAFRDPPGSDRRRRK
;
A
#
# COMPACT_ATOMS: atom_id res chain seq x y z
N MET A 1 5.03 32.35 5.10
CA MET A 1 5.59 31.13 4.44
C MET A 1 4.55 30.53 3.51
N GLY A 2 4.90 29.51 2.73
CA GLY A 2 3.94 28.79 1.88
C GLY A 2 4.45 27.38 1.52
N ILE A 3 3.54 26.51 1.07
CA ILE A 3 3.80 25.11 0.71
C ILE A 3 3.62 24.95 -0.80
N LEU A 4 4.69 24.63 -1.52
CA LEU A 4 4.62 24.29 -2.94
C LEU A 4 4.07 22.86 -3.10
N VAL A 5 2.86 22.72 -3.63
CA VAL A 5 2.10 21.45 -3.74
C VAL A 5 1.93 20.95 -5.17
N GLY A 6 2.63 21.58 -6.11
CA GLY A 6 2.65 21.22 -7.53
C GLY A 6 3.60 22.14 -8.28
N LYS A 7 3.60 22.09 -9.62
CA LYS A 7 4.49 22.95 -10.42
C LYS A 7 4.20 24.44 -10.28
N ARG A 8 2.95 24.82 -10.00
CA ARG A 8 2.50 26.23 -9.93
C ARG A 8 1.61 26.56 -8.74
N HIS A 9 1.32 25.60 -7.88
CA HIS A 9 0.34 25.79 -6.81
C HIS A 9 1.05 25.92 -5.47
N VAL A 10 0.80 27.01 -4.76
CA VAL A 10 1.35 27.28 -3.42
C VAL A 10 0.20 27.51 -2.45
N ILE A 11 0.19 26.78 -1.33
CA ILE A 11 -0.78 26.99 -0.25
C ILE A 11 -0.15 27.86 0.84
N THR A 12 -0.91 28.80 1.38
CA THR A 12 -0.51 29.65 2.51
C THR A 12 -1.73 30.02 3.34
N CYS A 13 -1.50 30.70 4.47
CA CYS A 13 -2.58 31.38 5.20
C CYS A 13 -3.09 32.60 4.44
N ALA A 14 -4.37 32.92 4.58
CA ALA A 14 -4.99 34.08 3.97
C ALA A 14 -4.51 35.40 4.60
N HIS A 15 -4.27 35.42 5.91
CA HIS A 15 -3.70 36.61 6.56
C HIS A 15 -2.29 36.94 6.06
N VAL A 16 -1.52 35.93 5.63
CA VAL A 16 -0.20 36.15 5.00
C VAL A 16 -0.37 36.85 3.66
N VAL A 17 -1.41 36.53 2.88
CA VAL A 17 -1.74 37.22 1.63
C VAL A 17 -2.16 38.67 1.93
N ASN A 18 -2.97 38.90 2.97
CA ASN A 18 -3.36 40.25 3.38
C ASN A 18 -2.14 41.12 3.68
N VAL A 19 -1.22 40.64 4.52
CA VAL A 19 0.01 41.36 4.86
C VAL A 19 0.87 41.60 3.62
N ALA A 20 0.98 40.63 2.70
CA ALA A 20 1.73 40.79 1.46
C ALA A 20 1.14 41.85 0.51
N LEU A 21 -0.18 42.08 0.58
CA LEU A 21 -0.87 43.13 -0.16
C LEU A 21 -0.90 44.48 0.58
N GLY A 22 -0.33 44.56 1.79
CA GLY A 22 -0.35 45.77 2.62
C GLY A 22 -1.68 46.03 3.32
N HIS A 23 -2.55 45.01 3.42
CA HIS A 23 -3.79 45.08 4.19
C HIS A 23 -3.55 44.66 5.66
N GLU A 24 -4.52 44.96 6.52
CA GLU A 24 -4.56 44.38 7.87
C GLU A 24 -4.64 42.85 7.79
N ASP A 25 -3.89 42.16 8.64
CA ASP A 25 -3.80 40.69 8.65
C ASP A 25 -5.17 40.03 8.86
N THR A 26 -6.02 40.62 9.69
CA THR A 26 -7.39 40.18 9.99
C THR A 26 -8.45 40.61 8.95
N SER A 27 -8.05 41.28 7.85
CA SER A 27 -8.98 41.74 6.83
C SER A 27 -9.87 40.59 6.30
N GLN A 28 -11.16 40.84 6.30
CA GLN A 28 -12.20 39.93 5.80
C GLN A 28 -12.54 40.18 4.32
N ILE A 29 -11.93 41.19 3.70
CA ILE A 29 -12.17 41.56 2.31
C ILE A 29 -11.33 40.67 1.41
N GLU A 30 -11.99 39.91 0.54
CA GLU A 30 -11.31 39.07 -0.44
C GLU A 30 -10.47 39.93 -1.40
N PRO A 31 -9.19 39.57 -1.65
CA PRO A 31 -8.37 40.26 -2.63
C PRO A 31 -9.01 40.26 -4.02
N GLY A 32 -8.92 41.38 -4.74
CA GLY A 32 -9.43 41.48 -6.11
C GLY A 32 -8.73 40.49 -7.07
N PRO A 33 -9.35 40.18 -8.23
CA PRO A 33 -8.81 39.22 -9.19
C PRO A 33 -7.46 39.64 -9.80
N GLU A 34 -7.18 40.94 -9.81
CA GLU A 34 -5.89 41.50 -10.28
C GLU A 34 -4.82 41.59 -9.19
N SER A 35 -5.16 41.22 -7.95
CA SER A 35 -4.16 41.18 -6.88
C SER A 35 -3.08 40.14 -7.20
N ARG A 36 -1.83 40.54 -6.97
CA ARG A 36 -0.64 39.71 -7.18
C ARG A 36 0.25 39.76 -5.94
N VAL A 37 0.89 38.64 -5.65
CA VAL A 37 1.92 38.52 -4.61
C VAL A 37 3.18 37.93 -5.22
N VAL A 38 4.33 38.20 -4.61
CA VAL A 38 5.62 37.63 -5.03
C VAL A 38 6.00 36.47 -4.12
N VAL A 39 6.22 35.29 -4.71
CA VAL A 39 6.69 34.10 -4.00
C VAL A 39 8.18 33.93 -4.25
N ARG A 40 8.97 33.96 -3.18
CA ARG A 40 10.42 33.73 -3.21
C ARG A 40 10.74 32.28 -2.85
N PHE A 41 11.72 31.69 -3.53
CA PHE A 41 12.23 30.33 -3.25
C PHE A 41 13.59 30.35 -2.54
N PRO A 42 13.65 30.59 -1.23
CA PRO A 42 14.89 30.89 -0.50
C PRO A 42 15.91 29.75 -0.46
N LEU A 43 15.47 28.49 -0.64
CA LEU A 43 16.32 27.31 -0.63
C LEU A 43 16.88 26.94 -2.02
N VAL A 44 16.46 27.64 -3.06
CA VAL A 44 16.99 27.50 -4.42
C VAL A 44 18.14 28.51 -4.58
N GLY A 45 19.23 28.12 -5.25
CA GLY A 45 20.48 28.90 -5.32
C GLY A 45 20.29 30.40 -5.60
N ASP A 46 19.65 30.74 -6.71
CA ASP A 46 19.41 32.14 -7.14
C ASP A 46 18.20 32.79 -6.46
N ARG A 47 17.55 32.09 -5.53
CA ARG A 47 16.37 32.53 -4.78
C ARG A 47 15.30 33.19 -5.66
N PRO A 48 14.88 32.54 -6.76
CA PRO A 48 14.01 33.16 -7.73
C PRO A 48 12.71 33.64 -7.07
N GLU A 49 12.22 34.75 -7.62
CA GLU A 49 10.94 35.35 -7.27
C GLU A 49 9.98 35.15 -8.43
N ILE A 50 8.80 34.64 -8.13
CA ILE A 50 7.77 34.36 -9.11
C ILE A 50 6.49 35.05 -8.66
N VAL A 51 5.90 35.83 -9.57
CA VAL A 51 4.60 36.46 -9.33
C VAL A 51 3.52 35.37 -9.30
N ALA A 52 2.57 35.53 -8.38
CA ALA A 52 1.46 34.60 -8.20
C ALA A 52 0.14 35.36 -8.12
N GLY A 53 -0.87 34.82 -8.80
CA GLY A 53 -2.26 35.21 -8.62
C GLY A 53 -2.88 34.46 -7.44
N ILE A 54 -3.92 35.05 -6.84
CA ILE A 54 -4.68 34.44 -5.74
C ILE A 54 -5.87 33.70 -6.37
N THR A 55 -5.86 32.37 -6.29
CA THR A 55 -6.85 31.51 -6.98
C THR A 55 -7.99 31.11 -6.06
N ARG A 56 -7.69 30.87 -4.79
CA ARG A 56 -8.69 30.64 -3.74
C ARG A 56 -8.28 31.45 -2.51
N TRP A 57 -9.26 31.97 -1.81
CA TRP A 57 -9.04 32.69 -0.57
C TRP A 57 -10.21 32.44 0.39
N ARG A 58 -9.90 32.16 1.64
CA ARG A 58 -10.85 31.99 2.74
C ARG A 58 -10.41 32.95 3.83
N ALA A 59 -11.33 33.78 4.30
CA ALA A 59 -11.00 34.84 5.22
C ALA A 59 -10.28 34.32 6.48
N PRO A 60 -9.37 35.12 7.06
CA PRO A 60 -8.78 34.83 8.35
C PRO A 60 -9.88 34.60 9.40
N GLY A 61 -9.75 33.53 10.18
CA GLY A 61 -10.76 33.15 11.15
C GLY A 61 -10.29 31.99 12.03
N MET A 62 -11.09 31.66 13.05
CA MET A 62 -10.82 30.59 14.00
C MET A 62 -11.76 29.38 13.82
N PHE A 63 -12.60 29.39 12.79
CA PHE A 63 -13.46 28.25 12.47
C PHE A 63 -12.74 27.25 11.57
N PRO A 64 -13.22 25.99 11.50
CA PRO A 64 -12.62 25.00 10.63
C PRO A 64 -12.59 25.53 9.20
N ARG A 65 -11.44 25.37 8.53
CA ARG A 65 -11.25 25.71 7.11
C ARG A 65 -11.23 27.21 6.78
N ASP A 66 -11.05 28.05 7.79
CA ASP A 66 -10.70 29.46 7.62
C ASP A 66 -9.19 29.64 7.42
N ASP A 67 -8.81 30.86 7.02
CA ASP A 67 -7.42 31.30 6.88
C ASP A 67 -6.58 30.46 5.90
N ILE A 68 -7.15 30.16 4.74
CA ILE A 68 -6.52 29.36 3.68
C ILE A 68 -6.50 30.17 2.38
N ALA A 69 -5.35 30.23 1.73
CA ALA A 69 -5.22 30.76 0.38
C ALA A 69 -4.44 29.79 -0.52
N LEU A 70 -4.89 29.68 -1.77
CA LEU A 70 -4.19 29.00 -2.85
C LEU A 70 -3.70 30.03 -3.85
N LEU A 71 -2.41 30.03 -4.11
CA LEU A 71 -1.75 30.87 -5.08
C LEU A 71 -1.39 30.05 -6.32
N THR A 72 -1.52 30.66 -7.49
CA THR A 72 -1.05 30.11 -8.76
C THR A 72 0.10 30.96 -9.30
N LEU A 73 1.28 30.37 -9.40
CA LEU A 73 2.47 30.97 -9.98
C LEU A 73 2.28 31.21 -11.48
N GLU A 74 2.72 32.37 -11.98
CA GLU A 74 2.65 32.70 -13.40
C GLU A 74 3.55 31.81 -14.27
N THR A 75 4.66 31.33 -13.71
CA THR A 75 5.59 30.36 -14.31
C THR A 75 5.76 29.13 -13.45
N ASP A 76 6.26 28.03 -14.01
CA ASP A 76 6.60 26.84 -13.24
C ASP A 76 7.66 27.18 -12.17
N ALA A 77 7.47 26.64 -10.97
CA ALA A 77 8.48 26.69 -9.92
C ALA A 77 9.76 25.95 -10.38
N PRO A 78 10.95 26.35 -9.89
CA PRO A 78 12.19 25.64 -10.20
C PRO A 78 12.10 24.17 -9.79
N GLU A 79 12.52 23.24 -10.66
CA GLU A 79 12.50 21.80 -10.33
C GLU A 79 13.28 21.48 -9.05
N SER A 80 14.35 22.24 -8.78
CA SER A 80 15.19 22.11 -7.58
C SER A 80 14.49 22.52 -6.27
N ALA A 81 13.35 23.23 -6.32
CA ALA A 81 12.58 23.56 -5.13
C ALA A 81 11.90 22.31 -4.52
N GLY A 82 11.65 21.28 -5.34
CA GLY A 82 10.84 20.13 -4.94
C GLY A 82 9.36 20.50 -4.71
N THR A 83 8.51 19.50 -4.55
CA THR A 83 7.09 19.70 -4.21
C THR A 83 6.76 18.89 -2.96
N ALA A 84 6.05 19.50 -2.01
CA ALA A 84 5.60 18.82 -0.82
C ALA A 84 4.45 17.85 -1.15
N ILE A 85 4.51 16.67 -0.55
CA ILE A 85 3.39 15.71 -0.53
C ILE A 85 2.62 15.95 0.76
N LEU A 86 1.36 16.33 0.63
CA LEU A 86 0.45 16.43 1.75
C LEU A 86 -0.26 15.10 1.99
N ALA A 87 -0.36 14.69 3.25
CA ALA A 87 -1.00 13.44 3.63
C ALA A 87 -1.89 13.60 4.86
N ASP A 88 -3.05 12.96 4.79
CA ASP A 88 -3.89 12.64 5.94
C ASP A 88 -3.44 11.28 6.49
N ILE A 89 -2.88 11.29 7.69
CA ILE A 89 -2.41 10.10 8.40
C ILE A 89 -3.50 9.68 9.36
N THR A 90 -4.52 9.01 8.84
CA THR A 90 -5.65 8.48 9.61
C THR A 90 -5.29 7.09 10.16
N GLY A 91 -5.81 6.72 11.34
CA GLY A 91 -5.69 5.35 11.87
C GLY A 91 -4.35 5.01 12.54
N MET A 92 -3.42 5.97 12.62
CA MET A 92 -2.25 5.92 13.50
C MET A 92 -2.33 7.06 14.51
N GLN A 93 -1.91 6.78 15.75
CA GLN A 93 -1.80 7.79 16.79
C GLN A 93 -0.58 8.66 16.45
N LEU A 94 -0.83 9.90 16.04
CA LEU A 94 0.23 10.89 15.75
C LEU A 94 0.82 11.48 17.04
N ASP A 95 0.22 11.21 18.18
CA ASP A 95 0.67 11.72 19.47
C ASP A 95 2.14 11.38 19.70
N SER A 96 2.93 12.38 20.08
CA SER A 96 4.39 12.26 20.26
C SER A 96 5.22 12.06 18.99
N ASP A 97 4.64 12.09 17.78
CA ASP A 97 5.44 12.12 16.56
C ASP A 97 6.28 13.40 16.50
N ARG A 98 7.55 13.26 16.10
CA ARG A 98 8.44 14.39 15.86
C ARG A 98 8.08 15.04 14.53
N LEU A 99 7.55 16.25 14.63
CA LEU A 99 7.30 17.14 13.52
C LEU A 99 8.48 18.12 13.39
N SER A 100 8.70 18.62 12.18
CA SER A 100 9.66 19.68 11.90
C SER A 100 8.99 20.77 11.09
N VAL A 101 9.27 22.02 11.42
CA VAL A 101 8.74 23.19 10.72
C VAL A 101 9.90 24.04 10.24
N PHE A 102 9.95 24.31 8.94
CA PHE A 102 10.87 25.27 8.36
C PHE A 102 10.19 26.64 8.23
N GLY A 103 10.81 27.69 8.78
CA GLY A 103 10.28 29.05 8.68
C GLY A 103 11.37 30.11 8.60
N LEU A 104 10.98 31.26 8.03
CA LEU A 104 11.77 32.48 7.99
C LEU A 104 11.01 33.53 8.81
N SER A 105 11.59 33.95 9.94
CA SER A 105 11.06 35.10 10.67
C SER A 105 11.44 36.40 9.99
N SER A 106 10.63 37.46 10.18
CA SER A 106 10.82 38.77 9.55
C SER A 106 12.21 39.37 9.76
N ASP A 107 12.85 39.01 10.88
CA ASP A 107 14.09 39.64 11.34
C ASP A 107 15.32 38.85 10.87
N ARG A 108 15.14 37.76 10.11
CA ARG A 108 16.22 36.85 9.71
C ARG A 108 16.20 36.55 8.22
N TRP A 109 17.40 36.56 7.63
CA TRP A 109 17.64 36.23 6.22
C TRP A 109 17.90 34.74 5.97
N ILE A 110 18.07 33.97 7.06
CA ILE A 110 18.30 32.53 7.05
C ILE A 110 17.14 31.88 7.79
N GLY A 111 16.51 30.90 7.15
CA GLY A 111 15.41 30.14 7.74
C GLY A 111 15.93 29.09 8.71
N ASN A 112 15.10 28.75 9.71
CA ASN A 112 15.42 27.74 10.71
C ASN A 112 14.42 26.59 10.65
N ASN A 113 14.90 25.40 10.97
CA ASN A 113 14.04 24.27 11.32
C ASN A 113 13.82 24.26 12.82
N VAL A 114 12.57 24.12 13.25
CA VAL A 114 12.20 23.90 14.65
C VAL A 114 11.51 22.55 14.78
N ASP A 115 11.84 21.82 15.85
CA ASP A 115 11.19 20.57 16.18
C ASP A 115 9.89 20.85 16.97
N ALA A 116 8.84 20.09 16.64
CA ALA A 116 7.55 20.15 17.30
C ALA A 116 7.03 18.74 17.61
N ILE A 117 6.14 18.65 18.58
CA ILE A 117 5.39 17.43 18.92
C ILE A 117 3.91 17.67 18.69
N PHE A 118 3.26 16.68 18.08
CA PHE A 118 1.81 16.65 17.95
C PHE A 118 1.13 16.39 19.30
N MET A 119 0.20 17.25 19.70
CA MET A 119 -0.55 17.14 20.97
C MET A 119 -2.03 16.77 20.78
N GLY A 120 -2.57 16.93 19.58
CA GLY A 120 -3.96 16.62 19.26
C GLY A 120 -4.85 17.84 19.02
N SER A 121 -6.12 17.56 18.70
CA SER A 121 -7.10 18.61 18.37
C SER A 121 -7.45 19.45 19.60
N THR A 122 -7.30 20.76 19.48
CA THR A 122 -7.69 21.73 20.53
C THR A 122 -9.08 22.30 20.26
N THR A 123 -9.42 22.46 18.99
CA THR A 123 -10.74 22.89 18.53
C THR A 123 -11.17 22.04 17.34
N ALA A 124 -12.38 22.27 16.81
CA ALA A 124 -12.79 21.68 15.54
C ALA A 124 -11.95 22.17 14.35
N ALA A 125 -11.21 23.28 14.51
CA ALA A 125 -10.47 23.95 13.44
C ALA A 125 -8.97 23.65 13.47
N TRP A 126 -8.39 23.56 14.67
CA TRP A 126 -6.96 23.57 14.87
C TRP A 126 -6.45 22.42 15.73
N ILE A 127 -5.26 21.97 15.38
CA ILE A 127 -4.48 20.99 16.12
C ILE A 127 -3.31 21.69 16.77
N GLN A 128 -3.08 21.41 18.06
CA GLN A 128 -1.96 21.95 18.83
C GLN A 128 -0.67 21.19 18.55
N ILE A 129 0.40 21.97 18.42
CA ILE A 129 1.77 21.50 18.38
C ILE A 129 2.61 22.25 19.41
N ASP A 130 3.44 21.50 20.13
CA ASP A 130 4.29 22.01 21.21
C ASP A 130 5.76 21.93 20.80
N ALA A 131 6.59 22.83 21.32
CA ALA A 131 8.04 22.74 21.15
C ALA A 131 8.60 21.49 21.86
N VAL A 132 9.53 20.77 21.21
CA VAL A 132 10.26 19.65 21.86
C VAL A 132 11.13 20.16 23.00
N ASP A 133 11.85 21.26 22.76
CA ASP A 133 12.75 21.87 23.74
C ASP A 133 12.20 23.22 24.21
N SER A 134 12.18 23.42 25.53
CA SER A 134 11.82 24.69 26.14
C SER A 134 12.90 25.76 26.00
N ALA A 135 14.12 25.39 25.59
CA ALA A 135 15.23 26.31 25.31
C ALA A 135 15.36 26.59 23.80
N GLY A 136 15.22 27.86 23.38
CA GLY A 136 15.38 28.29 21.98
C GLY A 136 14.16 29.00 21.37
N ALA A 137 14.27 29.46 20.11
CA ALA A 137 13.14 29.99 19.36
C ALA A 137 12.25 28.85 18.84
N PHE A 138 10.92 29.02 18.92
CA PHE A 138 9.94 28.08 18.34
C PHE A 138 9.27 28.75 17.12
N VAL A 139 8.02 28.38 16.80
CA VAL A 139 7.20 29.02 15.79
C VAL A 139 7.02 30.51 16.12
N GLU A 140 7.56 31.37 15.26
CA GLU A 140 7.54 32.83 15.38
C GLU A 140 6.66 33.49 14.31
N GLN A 141 6.46 34.80 14.42
CA GLN A 141 5.86 35.57 13.33
C GLN A 141 6.70 35.38 12.05
N GLY A 142 6.01 35.08 10.95
CA GLY A 142 6.64 34.67 9.69
C GLY A 142 6.51 33.18 9.38
N PHE A 143 6.30 32.32 10.39
CA PHE A 143 6.13 30.87 10.18
C PHE A 143 4.73 30.49 9.66
N SER A 144 3.72 31.36 9.77
CA SER A 144 2.38 31.11 9.23
C SER A 144 2.45 30.76 7.73
N GLY A 145 1.72 29.71 7.33
CA GLY A 145 1.79 29.11 6.00
C GLY A 145 2.91 28.09 5.80
N ALA A 146 3.75 27.82 6.81
CA ALA A 146 4.79 26.80 6.71
C ALA A 146 4.22 25.38 6.78
N ALA A 147 4.86 24.44 6.07
CA ALA A 147 4.55 23.02 6.15
C ALA A 147 4.99 22.44 7.50
N LEU A 148 4.11 21.64 8.13
CA LEU A 148 4.54 20.72 9.18
C LEU A 148 4.97 19.41 8.55
N TRP A 149 6.26 19.13 8.60
CA TRP A 149 6.86 17.90 8.09
C TRP A 149 6.90 16.82 9.16
N ASN A 150 6.30 15.67 8.88
CA ASN A 150 6.44 14.49 9.73
C ASN A 150 7.61 13.65 9.20
N ALA A 151 8.71 13.58 9.96
CA ALA A 151 9.92 12.87 9.56
C ALA A 151 9.71 11.35 9.49
N THR A 152 8.84 10.81 10.35
CA THR A 152 8.51 9.38 10.39
C THR A 152 7.84 8.93 9.10
N HIS A 153 6.89 9.73 8.62
CA HIS A 153 6.10 9.44 7.44
C HIS A 153 6.63 10.09 6.16
N GLN A 154 7.61 10.99 6.24
CA GLN A 154 8.18 11.70 5.09
C GLN A 154 7.12 12.44 4.24
N VAL A 155 6.20 13.12 4.92
CA VAL A 155 5.11 13.89 4.32
C VAL A 155 4.80 15.12 5.15
N SER A 156 4.16 16.11 4.54
CA SER A 156 3.57 17.20 5.29
C SER A 156 2.16 16.85 5.74
N VAL A 157 1.88 17.05 7.03
CA VAL A 157 0.60 16.67 7.66
C VAL A 157 -0.35 17.87 7.84
N GLY A 158 0.13 19.07 7.55
CA GLY A 158 -0.64 20.30 7.72
C GLY A 158 0.19 21.56 7.50
N MET A 159 -0.45 22.68 7.78
CA MET A 159 0.09 24.03 7.61
C MET A 159 -0.02 24.81 8.92
N VAL A 160 1.06 25.47 9.34
CA VAL A 160 1.06 26.35 10.53
C VAL A 160 0.15 27.54 10.26
N VAL A 161 -0.73 27.85 11.21
CA VAL A 161 -1.69 28.97 11.07
C VAL A 161 -1.47 30.05 12.10
N ALA A 162 -1.25 29.67 13.36
CA ALA A 162 -1.17 30.62 14.46
C ALA A 162 -0.19 30.13 15.54
N LYS A 163 0.23 31.05 16.39
CA LYS A 163 0.92 30.75 17.64
C LYS A 163 0.15 31.31 18.82
N LEU A 164 0.24 30.66 19.97
CA LEU A 164 -0.21 31.25 21.22
C LEU A 164 0.78 32.36 21.62
N VAL A 165 0.28 33.55 21.89
CA VAL A 165 1.10 34.65 22.41
C VAL A 165 1.21 34.47 23.92
N SER A 166 2.27 33.79 24.36
CA SER A 166 2.56 33.55 25.78
C SER A 166 4.05 33.76 26.07
N PRO A 167 4.42 34.39 27.19
CA PRO A 167 5.81 34.53 27.60
C PRO A 167 6.43 33.21 28.11
N THR A 168 5.60 32.23 28.46
CA THR A 168 6.04 30.96 29.06
C THR A 168 5.68 29.74 28.21
N GLU A 169 4.58 29.79 27.47
CA GLU A 169 4.09 28.67 26.68
C GLU A 169 4.52 28.80 25.21
N LYS A 170 5.07 27.71 24.66
CA LYS A 170 5.51 27.62 23.27
C LYS A 170 4.57 26.73 22.48
N ILE A 171 3.37 27.24 22.28
CA ILE A 171 2.29 26.54 21.61
C ILE A 171 2.05 27.16 20.24
N ALA A 172 1.90 26.31 19.23
CA ALA A 172 1.42 26.72 17.91
C ALA A 172 0.26 25.84 17.46
N TYR A 173 -0.44 26.32 16.43
CA TYR A 173 -1.62 25.68 15.88
C TYR A 173 -1.40 25.42 14.40
N MET A 174 -1.98 24.31 13.92
CA MET A 174 -1.97 23.96 12.51
C MET A 174 -3.36 23.67 11.96
N ILE A 175 -3.52 23.90 10.66
CA ILE A 175 -4.62 23.38 9.85
C ILE A 175 -4.15 22.04 9.24
N PRO A 176 -4.86 20.93 9.48
CA PRO A 176 -4.49 19.64 8.96
C PRO A 176 -4.68 19.52 7.45
N ALA A 177 -3.89 18.65 6.80
CA ALA A 177 -3.94 18.44 5.36
C ALA A 177 -5.33 18.02 4.84
N TYR A 178 -6.13 17.30 5.64
CA TYR A 178 -7.49 16.92 5.24
C TYR A 178 -8.43 18.13 5.16
N ASP A 179 -8.27 19.14 6.02
CA ASP A 179 -9.08 20.36 5.97
C ASP A 179 -8.64 21.27 4.81
N LEU A 180 -7.34 21.34 4.53
CA LEU A 180 -6.84 22.01 3.32
C LEU A 180 -7.46 21.40 2.05
N ALA A 181 -7.44 20.07 1.94
CA ALA A 181 -7.99 19.35 0.79
C ALA A 181 -9.52 19.45 0.69
N ALA A 182 -10.22 19.62 1.81
CA ALA A 182 -11.67 19.79 1.81
C ALA A 182 -12.12 21.13 1.20
N VAL A 183 -11.24 22.15 1.19
CA VAL A 183 -11.51 23.48 0.62
C VAL A 183 -10.90 23.65 -0.76
N LEU A 184 -9.77 23.00 -1.01
CA LEU A 184 -8.99 23.14 -2.23
C LEU A 184 -9.11 21.88 -3.09
N PRO A 185 -10.11 21.80 -4.00
CA PRO A 185 -10.29 20.62 -4.86
C PRO A 185 -9.10 20.40 -5.81
N GLU A 186 -8.30 21.42 -6.08
CA GLU A 186 -7.07 21.35 -6.87
C GLU A 186 -5.96 20.57 -6.14
N LEU A 187 -6.10 20.37 -4.83
CA LEU A 187 -5.11 19.72 -3.99
C LEU A 187 -5.26 18.19 -3.99
N SER A 188 -4.22 17.50 -4.43
CA SER A 188 -4.10 16.05 -4.24
C SER A 188 -3.40 15.76 -2.92
N ILE A 189 -4.08 15.08 -1.99
CA ILE A 189 -3.47 14.54 -0.77
C ILE A 189 -3.39 13.02 -0.80
N GLU A 190 -2.42 12.46 -0.09
CA GLU A 190 -2.41 11.03 0.25
C GLU A 190 -3.31 10.76 1.46
N ARG A 191 -3.96 9.59 1.48
CA ARG A 191 -4.61 9.08 2.68
C ARG A 191 -3.87 7.83 3.11
N ARG A 192 -3.28 7.89 4.31
CA ARG A 192 -2.44 6.84 4.87
C ARG A 192 -3.13 6.16 6.03
N ASP A 193 -4.15 5.40 5.66
CA ASP A 193 -4.88 4.53 6.59
C ASP A 193 -4.22 3.14 6.63
N MET A 194 -3.15 3.05 7.42
CA MET A 194 -2.42 1.80 7.66
C MET A 194 -2.17 1.67 9.16
N SER A 195 -2.47 0.50 9.72
CA SER A 195 -2.17 0.23 11.13
C SER A 195 -0.67 0.14 11.38
N SER A 196 -0.26 0.35 12.62
CA SER A 196 1.13 0.15 13.07
C SER A 196 1.63 -1.29 12.87
N SER A 197 0.70 -2.26 12.77
CA SER A 197 1.00 -3.66 12.46
C SER A 197 1.30 -3.92 10.98
N PHE A 198 1.11 -2.95 10.07
CA PHE A 198 1.25 -3.18 8.64
C PHE A 198 2.63 -3.74 8.26
N ALA A 199 3.71 -3.06 8.63
CA ALA A 199 5.06 -3.43 8.25
C ALA A 199 5.53 -4.79 8.84
N PRO A 200 5.26 -5.13 10.12
CA PRO A 200 5.55 -6.47 10.61
C PRO A 200 4.69 -7.53 9.91
N THR A 201 3.40 -7.31 9.71
CA THR A 201 2.53 -8.26 8.99
C THR A 201 3.00 -8.48 7.56
N TRP A 202 3.32 -7.43 6.82
CA TRP A 202 3.89 -7.51 5.46
C TRP A 202 5.18 -8.33 5.46
N THR A 203 6.15 -7.99 6.32
CA THR A 203 7.46 -8.65 6.35
C THR A 203 7.33 -10.13 6.70
N ILE A 204 6.55 -10.47 7.72
CA ILE A 204 6.36 -11.86 8.16
C ILE A 204 5.63 -12.65 7.08
N LEU A 205 4.51 -12.14 6.55
CA LEU A 205 3.72 -12.84 5.54
C LEU A 205 4.51 -13.02 4.24
N ALA A 206 5.26 -12.01 3.80
CA ALA A 206 6.14 -12.10 2.63
C ALA A 206 7.23 -13.16 2.82
N ALA A 207 7.89 -13.18 3.99
CA ALA A 207 8.92 -14.17 4.31
C ALA A 207 8.34 -15.60 4.35
N VAL A 208 7.24 -15.81 5.07
CA VAL A 208 6.56 -17.12 5.16
C VAL A 208 6.11 -17.59 3.79
N THR A 209 5.46 -16.72 3.00
CA THR A 209 5.01 -17.03 1.64
C THR A 209 6.20 -17.41 0.76
N PHE A 210 7.28 -16.62 0.79
CA PHE A 210 8.48 -16.92 0.00
C PHE A 210 9.12 -18.24 0.39
N ILE A 211 9.36 -18.50 1.67
CA ILE A 211 9.99 -19.74 2.15
C ILE A 211 9.15 -20.96 1.75
N LEU A 212 7.84 -20.92 1.99
CA LEU A 212 6.96 -22.04 1.69
C LEU A 212 6.85 -22.26 0.18
N VAL A 213 6.57 -21.23 -0.61
CA VAL A 213 6.45 -21.36 -2.07
C VAL A 213 7.77 -21.81 -2.69
N PHE A 214 8.89 -21.21 -2.29
CA PHE A 214 10.20 -21.59 -2.78
C PHE A 214 10.56 -23.04 -2.40
N GLY A 215 10.32 -23.46 -1.16
CA GLY A 215 10.56 -24.83 -0.71
C GLY A 215 9.78 -25.85 -1.54
N HIS A 216 8.48 -25.63 -1.73
CA HIS A 216 7.65 -26.51 -2.56
C HIS A 216 8.09 -26.49 -4.04
N PHE A 217 8.44 -25.32 -4.59
CA PHE A 217 8.89 -25.19 -5.97
C PHE A 217 10.22 -25.93 -6.22
N VAL A 218 11.17 -25.85 -5.28
CA VAL A 218 12.45 -26.55 -5.39
C VAL A 218 12.29 -28.06 -5.26
N VAL A 219 11.47 -28.53 -4.31
CA VAL A 219 11.16 -29.96 -4.15
C VAL A 219 10.43 -30.51 -5.37
N GLN A 220 9.46 -29.78 -5.91
CA GLN A 220 8.77 -30.14 -7.15
C GLN A 220 9.76 -30.39 -8.30
N ARG A 221 10.90 -29.68 -8.35
CA ARG A 221 11.97 -29.90 -9.33
C ARG A 221 12.95 -31.02 -8.98
N GLY A 222 12.66 -31.81 -7.95
CA GLY A 222 13.44 -32.99 -7.57
C GLY A 222 14.55 -32.74 -6.55
N ALA A 223 14.69 -31.51 -6.03
CA ALA A 223 15.71 -31.21 -5.03
C ALA A 223 15.24 -31.60 -3.62
N LYS A 224 15.85 -32.64 -3.06
CA LYS A 224 15.48 -33.21 -1.75
C LYS A 224 16.00 -32.40 -0.54
N SER A 225 16.95 -31.49 -0.75
CA SER A 225 17.59 -30.71 0.32
C SER A 225 16.63 -29.80 1.09
N LEU A 226 15.48 -29.45 0.50
CA LEU A 226 14.46 -28.58 1.11
C LEU A 226 13.16 -29.32 1.45
N GLN A 227 13.16 -30.65 1.51
CA GLN A 227 11.97 -31.46 1.78
C GLN A 227 11.26 -31.09 3.11
N THR A 228 12.01 -30.61 4.12
CA THR A 228 11.44 -30.16 5.41
C THR A 228 10.50 -28.96 5.26
N PHE A 229 10.64 -28.17 4.20
CA PHE A 229 9.77 -27.03 3.90
C PHE A 229 8.61 -27.39 2.96
N SER A 230 8.57 -28.62 2.46
CA SER A 230 7.50 -29.15 1.62
C SER A 230 6.57 -30.02 2.46
N LEU A 231 5.27 -29.70 2.46
CA LEU A 231 4.26 -30.51 3.14
C LEU A 231 4.09 -31.90 2.49
N GLY A 232 4.60 -32.08 1.27
CA GLY A 232 4.64 -33.37 0.56
C GLY A 232 5.93 -34.18 0.77
N GLY A 233 6.83 -33.76 1.67
CA GLY A 233 8.14 -34.42 1.83
C GLY A 233 8.98 -34.29 0.55
N ASP A 234 9.53 -35.40 0.06
CA ASP A 234 10.26 -35.46 -1.21
C ASP A 234 9.39 -35.85 -2.42
N ASN A 235 8.07 -36.05 -2.21
CA ASN A 235 7.14 -36.33 -3.29
C ASN A 235 6.88 -35.06 -4.11
N THR A 236 7.38 -35.06 -5.35
CA THR A 236 7.31 -33.91 -6.27
C THR A 236 5.87 -33.50 -6.60
N LEU A 237 4.96 -34.47 -6.71
CA LEU A 237 3.56 -34.25 -7.05
C LEU A 237 2.79 -33.66 -5.85
N LEU A 238 3.02 -34.20 -4.65
CA LEU A 238 2.43 -33.66 -3.42
C LEU A 238 3.01 -32.28 -3.07
N ALA A 239 4.28 -32.02 -3.39
CA ALA A 239 4.87 -30.69 -3.29
C ALA A 239 4.15 -29.68 -4.19
N ALA A 240 3.84 -30.05 -5.44
CA ALA A 240 3.04 -29.20 -6.33
C ALA A 240 1.62 -28.98 -5.79
N PHE A 241 0.97 -30.05 -5.32
CA PHE A 241 -0.34 -29.99 -4.73
C PHE A 241 -0.39 -28.99 -3.56
N TRP A 242 0.47 -29.14 -2.55
CA TRP A 242 0.47 -28.25 -1.40
C TRP A 242 0.94 -26.83 -1.73
N GLY A 243 1.92 -26.69 -2.63
CA GLY A 243 2.37 -25.39 -3.12
C GLY A 243 1.21 -24.57 -3.71
N MET A 244 0.35 -25.21 -4.51
CA MET A 244 -0.83 -24.57 -5.09
C MET A 244 -1.82 -24.03 -4.03
N HIS A 245 -1.99 -24.76 -2.93
CA HIS A 245 -2.86 -24.34 -1.81
C HIS A 245 -2.24 -23.18 -1.03
N ILE A 246 -0.94 -23.24 -0.78
CA ILE A 246 -0.22 -22.22 -0.04
C ILE A 246 -0.29 -20.89 -0.78
N VAL A 247 -0.04 -20.88 -2.10
CA VAL A 247 -0.21 -19.68 -2.92
C VAL A 247 -1.65 -19.18 -2.84
N ALA A 248 -2.64 -20.05 -3.07
CA ALA A 248 -4.05 -19.65 -3.03
C ALA A 248 -4.45 -19.09 -1.66
N ALA A 249 -3.95 -19.62 -0.55
CA ALA A 249 -4.28 -19.15 0.78
C ALA A 249 -3.59 -17.82 1.15
N LEU A 250 -2.30 -17.66 0.83
CA LEU A 250 -1.50 -16.55 1.33
C LEU A 250 -1.45 -15.34 0.38
N MET A 251 -1.41 -15.58 -0.94
CA MET A 251 -1.25 -14.51 -1.91
C MET A 251 -2.39 -13.47 -1.94
N PRO A 252 -3.68 -13.82 -1.72
CA PRO A 252 -4.74 -12.81 -1.68
C PRO A 252 -4.49 -11.75 -0.61
N VAL A 253 -4.06 -12.17 0.58
CA VAL A 253 -3.76 -11.26 1.70
C VAL A 253 -2.51 -10.44 1.40
N LEU A 254 -1.44 -11.09 0.90
CA LEU A 254 -0.20 -10.40 0.57
C LEU A 254 -0.41 -9.35 -0.54
N MET A 255 -1.16 -9.67 -1.59
CA MET A 255 -1.46 -8.75 -2.68
C MET A 255 -2.42 -7.64 -2.24
N TRP A 256 -3.37 -7.92 -1.34
CA TRP A 256 -4.19 -6.88 -0.73
C TRP A 256 -3.35 -5.88 0.08
N LEU A 257 -2.39 -6.34 0.87
CA LEU A 257 -1.46 -5.46 1.60
C LEU A 257 -0.62 -4.59 0.64
N LEU A 258 -0.09 -5.19 -0.44
CA LEU A 258 0.63 -4.46 -1.48
C LEU A 258 -0.27 -3.40 -2.16
N PHE A 259 -1.52 -3.74 -2.45
CA PHE A 259 -2.51 -2.82 -3.01
C PHE A 259 -2.80 -1.65 -2.06
N ARG A 260 -3.05 -1.92 -0.77
CA ARG A 260 -3.26 -0.89 0.26
C ARG A 260 -2.06 0.06 0.34
N PHE A 261 -0.85 -0.49 0.37
CA PHE A 261 0.38 0.31 0.42
C PHE A 261 0.55 1.19 -0.83
N SER A 262 0.44 0.61 -2.03
CA SER A 262 0.60 1.35 -3.28
C SER A 262 -0.42 2.49 -3.44
N THR A 263 -1.62 2.32 -2.86
CA THR A 263 -2.67 3.35 -2.83
C THR A 263 -2.32 4.48 -1.85
N GLY A 264 -1.79 4.14 -0.68
CA GLY A 264 -1.40 5.12 0.35
C GLY A 264 -0.22 6.01 -0.04
N PHE A 265 0.67 5.54 -0.92
CA PHE A 265 1.86 6.27 -1.39
C PHE A 265 1.74 6.80 -2.84
N ARG A 266 0.51 6.98 -3.34
CA ARG A 266 0.23 7.27 -4.77
C ARG A 266 0.91 8.51 -5.36
N LEU A 267 1.33 9.49 -4.55
CA LEU A 267 2.01 10.70 -5.01
C LEU A 267 3.53 10.56 -5.03
N HIS A 268 4.07 9.50 -4.43
CA HIS A 268 5.50 9.22 -4.42
C HIS A 268 5.99 8.69 -5.77
N SER A 269 7.30 8.58 -5.93
CA SER A 269 7.90 7.89 -7.08
C SER A 269 7.52 6.41 -7.11
N TRP A 270 7.48 5.78 -8.29
CA TRP A 270 6.96 4.41 -8.45
C TRP A 270 7.62 3.37 -7.52
N TRP A 271 8.92 3.50 -7.24
CA TRP A 271 9.64 2.57 -6.36
C TRP A 271 9.25 2.77 -4.88
N GLN A 272 8.88 3.97 -4.48
CA GLN A 272 8.40 4.26 -3.13
C GLN A 272 6.95 3.80 -2.92
N ARG A 273 6.22 3.42 -3.97
CA ARG A 273 4.88 2.81 -3.88
C ARG A 273 4.93 1.31 -3.64
N VAL A 274 6.12 0.76 -3.47
CA VAL A 274 6.37 -0.64 -3.14
C VAL A 274 6.93 -0.69 -1.71
N PRO A 275 6.34 -1.50 -0.82
CA PRO A 275 6.81 -1.59 0.56
C PRO A 275 8.21 -2.17 0.62
N ALA A 276 9.01 -1.65 1.55
CA ALA A 276 10.27 -2.27 1.91
C ALA A 276 10.02 -3.65 2.54
N PHE A 277 10.93 -4.58 2.30
CA PHE A 277 10.95 -5.90 2.94
C PHE A 277 12.11 -5.97 3.93
N GLY A 278 11.94 -6.77 5.01
CA GLY A 278 13.00 -7.04 5.99
C GLY A 278 13.10 -6.02 7.14
N ARG A 279 12.11 -5.13 7.28
CA ARG A 279 12.06 -4.15 8.38
C ARG A 279 10.79 -4.34 9.20
N LEU A 280 10.94 -4.56 10.50
CA LEU A 280 9.83 -4.69 11.46
C LEU A 280 9.46 -3.36 12.14
N SER A 281 9.57 -2.25 11.38
CA SER A 281 9.19 -0.93 11.90
C SER A 281 7.69 -0.88 12.20
N LEU A 282 7.27 -0.09 13.19
CA LEU A 282 5.86 0.21 13.43
C LEU A 282 5.26 1.17 12.38
N VAL A 283 6.11 1.71 11.51
CA VAL A 283 5.72 2.68 10.48
C VAL A 283 5.88 2.02 9.11
N PRO A 284 4.86 2.06 8.24
CA PRO A 284 4.98 1.58 6.87
C PRO A 284 6.12 2.30 6.12
N GLN A 285 7.14 1.55 5.70
CA GLN A 285 8.32 2.10 5.04
C GLN A 285 8.31 1.80 3.52
N PRO A 286 8.47 2.82 2.66
CA PRO A 286 8.65 2.61 1.23
C PRO A 286 10.02 2.02 0.90
N SER A 287 10.14 1.41 -0.27
CA SER A 287 11.44 0.93 -0.75
C SER A 287 12.42 2.10 -0.93
N THR A 288 13.67 1.91 -0.50
CA THR A 288 14.71 2.96 -0.49
C THR A 288 15.23 3.31 -1.89
N GLY A 289 14.98 2.45 -2.88
CA GLY A 289 15.41 2.67 -4.26
C GLY A 289 14.79 1.68 -5.24
N ARG A 290 15.07 1.91 -6.54
CA ARG A 290 14.49 1.15 -7.65
C ARG A 290 14.83 -0.34 -7.60
N LEU A 291 16.07 -0.69 -7.27
CA LEU A 291 16.51 -2.09 -7.18
C LEU A 291 15.77 -2.85 -6.06
N SER A 292 15.60 -2.22 -4.89
CA SER A 292 14.83 -2.80 -3.79
C SER A 292 13.37 -3.03 -4.19
N ALA A 293 12.73 -2.05 -4.84
CA ALA A 293 11.35 -2.20 -5.31
C ALA A 293 11.21 -3.32 -6.36
N LEU A 294 12.15 -3.43 -7.30
CA LEU A 294 12.17 -4.51 -8.29
C LEU A 294 12.36 -5.87 -7.63
N ALA A 295 13.26 -5.99 -6.65
CA ALA A 295 13.45 -7.22 -5.90
C ALA A 295 12.16 -7.63 -5.16
N THR A 296 11.46 -6.69 -4.51
CA THR A 296 10.17 -6.95 -3.86
C THR A 296 9.14 -7.46 -4.86
N ILE A 297 8.99 -6.80 -6.01
CA ILE A 297 8.05 -7.23 -7.06
C ILE A 297 8.42 -8.61 -7.60
N LEU A 298 9.70 -8.85 -7.88
CA LEU A 298 10.17 -10.12 -8.43
C LEU A 298 9.91 -11.28 -7.46
N LEU A 299 10.33 -11.12 -6.20
CA LEU A 299 10.30 -12.19 -5.20
C LEU A 299 8.91 -12.46 -4.64
N PHE A 300 8.07 -11.42 -4.49
CA PHE A 300 6.78 -11.52 -3.79
C PHE A 300 5.57 -11.38 -4.70
N VAL A 301 5.77 -11.07 -5.99
CA VAL A 301 4.68 -11.02 -6.98
C VAL A 301 4.98 -12.01 -8.11
N VAL A 302 6.04 -11.77 -8.89
CA VAL A 302 6.29 -12.52 -10.13
C VAL A 302 6.60 -14.00 -9.85
N LEU A 303 7.53 -14.29 -8.95
CA LEU A 303 7.96 -15.65 -8.66
C LEU A 303 6.81 -16.51 -8.09
N PRO A 304 6.00 -16.06 -7.12
CA PRO A 304 4.87 -16.84 -6.63
C PRO A 304 3.82 -17.14 -7.70
N PHE A 305 3.49 -16.19 -8.59
CA PHE A 305 2.56 -16.45 -9.69
C PHE A 305 3.15 -17.42 -10.73
N ALA A 306 4.45 -17.31 -11.02
CA ALA A 306 5.13 -18.27 -11.89
C ALA A 306 5.16 -19.67 -11.26
N ALA A 307 5.44 -19.77 -9.95
CA ALA A 307 5.37 -21.02 -9.20
C ALA A 307 3.97 -21.60 -9.22
N GLN A 308 2.92 -20.79 -9.05
CA GLN A 308 1.53 -21.22 -9.14
C GLN A 308 1.19 -21.87 -10.47
N ALA A 309 1.61 -21.27 -11.58
CA ALA A 309 1.41 -21.85 -12.91
C ALA A 309 2.14 -23.20 -13.06
N ASN A 310 3.35 -23.33 -12.50
CA ASN A 310 4.09 -24.59 -12.50
C ASN A 310 3.41 -25.65 -11.62
N PHE A 311 2.93 -25.29 -10.43
CA PHE A 311 2.20 -26.18 -9.53
C PHE A 311 0.92 -26.71 -10.19
N PHE A 312 0.16 -25.84 -10.84
CA PHE A 312 -1.02 -26.24 -11.61
C PHE A 312 -0.66 -27.19 -12.74
N SER A 313 0.42 -26.92 -13.49
CA SER A 313 0.84 -27.81 -14.57
C SER A 313 1.17 -29.20 -14.06
N HIS A 314 1.96 -29.30 -12.98
CA HIS A 314 2.34 -30.59 -12.39
C HIS A 314 1.18 -31.31 -11.71
N PHE A 315 0.23 -30.57 -11.11
CA PHE A 315 -0.98 -31.16 -10.56
C PHE A 315 -1.73 -31.99 -11.61
N LEU A 316 -1.71 -31.58 -12.88
CA LEU A 316 -2.36 -32.28 -14.00
C LEU A 316 -1.67 -33.60 -14.41
N ASP A 317 -0.50 -33.92 -13.85
CA ASP A 317 0.19 -35.19 -14.06
C ASP A 317 -0.17 -36.25 -13.01
N GLY A 318 -0.89 -35.86 -11.96
CA GLY A 318 -1.26 -36.75 -10.85
C GLY A 318 -2.41 -37.72 -11.17
N LYS A 319 -2.70 -38.60 -10.21
CA LYS A 319 -3.83 -39.54 -10.29
C LYS A 319 -4.83 -39.26 -9.18
N VAL A 320 -6.12 -39.43 -9.49
CA VAL A 320 -7.17 -39.41 -8.48
C VAL A 320 -7.70 -40.82 -8.28
N PHE A 321 -7.43 -41.37 -7.11
CA PHE A 321 -7.86 -42.69 -6.68
C PHE A 321 -9.22 -42.62 -5.98
N VAL A 322 -10.07 -43.58 -6.29
CA VAL A 322 -11.37 -43.80 -5.65
C VAL A 322 -11.51 -45.28 -5.25
N LYS A 323 -12.25 -45.52 -4.17
CA LYS A 323 -12.62 -46.88 -3.75
C LYS A 323 -13.99 -47.24 -4.34
N PRO A 324 -14.12 -48.28 -5.18
CA PRO A 324 -15.41 -48.63 -5.82
C PRO A 324 -16.56 -48.80 -4.82
N LEU A 325 -16.26 -49.36 -3.64
CA LEU A 325 -17.21 -49.55 -2.55
C LEU A 325 -17.90 -48.24 -2.12
N HIS A 326 -17.18 -47.11 -2.09
CA HIS A 326 -17.74 -45.81 -1.70
C HIS A 326 -18.74 -45.27 -2.73
N PHE A 327 -18.70 -45.78 -3.97
CA PHE A 327 -19.55 -45.34 -5.08
C PHE A 327 -20.64 -46.37 -5.41
N SER A 328 -20.77 -47.44 -4.60
CA SER A 328 -21.66 -48.57 -4.88
C SER A 328 -21.45 -49.16 -6.28
N CYS A 329 -20.19 -49.21 -6.73
CA CYS A 329 -19.78 -49.70 -8.06
C CYS A 329 -18.96 -50.99 -7.94
N SER A 330 -19.06 -51.87 -8.95
CA SER A 330 -18.09 -52.95 -9.18
C SER A 330 -16.83 -52.42 -9.88
N PHE A 331 -15.77 -53.23 -9.88
CA PHE A 331 -14.55 -52.93 -10.64
C PHE A 331 -14.84 -52.90 -12.15
N GLU A 332 -15.60 -53.87 -12.68
CA GLU A 332 -15.94 -53.91 -14.11
C GLU A 332 -16.73 -52.66 -14.53
N GLU A 333 -17.65 -52.18 -13.70
CA GLU A 333 -18.44 -50.97 -13.99
C GLU A 333 -17.57 -49.71 -14.09
N LEU A 334 -16.53 -49.59 -13.26
CA LEU A 334 -15.59 -48.47 -13.33
C LEU A 334 -14.59 -48.61 -14.48
N GLU A 335 -14.16 -49.83 -14.80
CA GLU A 335 -13.33 -50.12 -15.98
C GLU A 335 -14.06 -49.78 -17.28
N GLN A 336 -15.36 -50.11 -17.38
CA GLN A 336 -16.22 -49.72 -18.51
C GLN A 336 -16.35 -48.20 -18.66
N ARG A 337 -16.22 -47.46 -17.56
CA ARG A 337 -16.18 -45.98 -17.54
C ARG A 337 -14.79 -45.42 -17.86
N GLY A 338 -13.82 -46.28 -18.22
CA GLY A 338 -12.47 -45.91 -18.63
C GLY A 338 -11.50 -45.65 -17.47
N MET A 339 -11.78 -46.18 -16.28
CA MET A 339 -10.86 -46.15 -15.14
C MET A 339 -9.93 -47.37 -15.15
N THR A 340 -8.70 -47.18 -14.69
CA THR A 340 -7.77 -48.27 -14.42
C THR A 340 -7.98 -48.72 -12.97
N CYS A 341 -8.15 -50.02 -12.74
CA CYS A 341 -8.46 -50.57 -11.42
C CYS A 341 -7.38 -51.55 -10.95
N ASP A 342 -7.02 -51.45 -9.67
CA ASP A 342 -6.21 -52.43 -8.96
C ASP A 342 -7.08 -53.19 -7.95
N ARG A 343 -7.32 -54.47 -8.25
CA ARG A 343 -8.14 -55.36 -7.42
C ARG A 343 -7.43 -55.78 -6.12
N HIS A 344 -6.11 -55.71 -6.03
CA HIS A 344 -5.37 -56.03 -4.80
C HIS A 344 -5.50 -54.88 -3.79
N GLU A 345 -5.27 -53.65 -4.25
CA GLU A 345 -5.34 -52.44 -3.42
C GLU A 345 -6.78 -51.89 -3.28
N GLN A 346 -7.74 -52.50 -4.00
CA GLN A 346 -9.17 -52.16 -3.98
C GLN A 346 -9.45 -50.69 -4.37
N LEU A 347 -8.74 -50.20 -5.40
CA LEU A 347 -8.77 -48.81 -5.85
C LEU A 347 -8.88 -48.72 -7.38
N CYS A 348 -9.50 -47.66 -7.87
CA CYS A 348 -9.52 -47.30 -9.30
C CYS A 348 -9.13 -45.84 -9.49
N TRP A 349 -8.56 -45.48 -10.64
CA TRP A 349 -8.16 -44.11 -10.95
C TRP A 349 -8.27 -43.79 -12.45
N PHE A 350 -8.24 -42.50 -12.77
CA PHE A 350 -7.97 -42.03 -14.13
C PHE A 350 -6.49 -41.66 -14.27
N ASP A 351 -5.88 -41.96 -15.41
CA ASP A 351 -4.47 -41.62 -15.69
C ASP A 351 -4.23 -40.13 -15.95
N SER A 352 -5.26 -39.28 -15.86
CA SER A 352 -5.10 -37.84 -15.81
C SER A 352 -6.22 -37.18 -14.99
N PRO A 353 -5.91 -36.17 -14.16
CA PRO A 353 -6.89 -35.35 -13.46
C PRO A 353 -7.75 -34.52 -14.44
N ARG A 354 -7.30 -34.31 -15.69
CA ARG A 354 -8.10 -33.64 -16.73
C ARG A 354 -9.34 -34.43 -17.12
N ARG A 355 -9.30 -35.75 -16.92
CA ARG A 355 -10.43 -36.66 -17.08
C ARG A 355 -11.21 -36.85 -15.78
N MET A 356 -11.12 -35.90 -14.84
CA MET A 356 -12.03 -35.82 -13.69
C MET A 356 -13.47 -35.58 -14.17
N ALA A 357 -14.07 -36.61 -14.74
CA ALA A 357 -15.50 -36.78 -14.61
C ALA A 357 -15.74 -37.08 -13.13
N LEU A 358 -16.56 -36.25 -12.48
CA LEU A 358 -17.08 -36.54 -11.16
C LEU A 358 -17.68 -37.96 -11.20
N VAL A 359 -17.10 -38.89 -10.43
CA VAL A 359 -17.52 -40.30 -10.47
C VAL A 359 -18.88 -40.37 -9.80
N ASN A 360 -19.93 -40.49 -10.60
CA ASN A 360 -21.26 -40.76 -10.10
C ASN A 360 -21.36 -42.19 -9.58
N THR A 361 -22.25 -42.42 -8.63
CA THR A 361 -22.55 -43.76 -8.13
C THR A 361 -23.08 -44.65 -9.26
N CYS A 362 -22.84 -45.96 -9.17
CA CYS A 362 -23.40 -46.91 -10.12
C CYS A 362 -24.87 -47.23 -9.84
N ARG A 363 -25.36 -46.86 -8.65
CA ARG A 363 -26.78 -46.96 -8.28
C ARG A 363 -27.52 -45.64 -8.53
N PRO A 364 -28.73 -45.70 -9.13
CA PRO A 364 -29.58 -44.53 -9.27
C PRO A 364 -30.02 -44.01 -7.89
N PHE A 365 -30.24 -42.69 -7.79
CA PHE A 365 -30.70 -41.98 -6.57
C PHE A 365 -29.74 -41.97 -5.37
N VAL A 366 -28.50 -42.47 -5.51
CA VAL A 366 -27.45 -42.29 -4.49
C VAL A 366 -26.57 -41.12 -4.91
N ALA A 367 -26.34 -40.16 -4.01
CA ALA A 367 -25.40 -39.07 -4.29
C ALA A 367 -23.96 -39.58 -4.18
N ALA A 368 -23.11 -39.17 -5.11
CA ALA A 368 -21.69 -39.47 -5.00
C ALA A 368 -21.04 -38.72 -3.83
N PRO A 369 -20.07 -39.35 -3.14
CA PRO A 369 -19.47 -38.84 -1.91
C PRO A 369 -18.43 -37.73 -2.15
N TYR A 370 -18.85 -36.59 -2.74
CA TYR A 370 -17.95 -35.48 -3.09
C TYR A 370 -17.36 -34.72 -1.89
N TRP A 371 -17.92 -34.94 -0.70
CA TRP A 371 -17.62 -34.16 0.51
C TRP A 371 -16.93 -34.98 1.60
N ASN A 372 -16.41 -36.17 1.28
CA ASN A 372 -15.69 -37.02 2.23
C ASN A 372 -14.34 -37.48 1.66
N THR A 373 -13.69 -38.45 2.32
CA THR A 373 -12.36 -38.97 1.98
C THR A 373 -12.35 -40.01 0.84
N ALA A 374 -13.44 -40.10 0.05
CA ALA A 374 -13.56 -41.06 -1.04
C ALA A 374 -12.61 -40.79 -2.22
N TYR A 375 -12.15 -39.55 -2.36
CA TYR A 375 -11.25 -39.11 -3.40
C TYR A 375 -9.86 -38.83 -2.82
N ARG A 376 -8.84 -39.41 -3.46
CA ARG A 376 -7.44 -39.29 -3.03
C ARG A 376 -6.59 -38.87 -4.22
N PHE A 377 -5.72 -37.89 -4.06
CA PHE A 377 -4.80 -37.42 -5.10
C PHE A 377 -3.38 -37.84 -4.78
N GLY A 378 -2.64 -38.42 -5.73
CA GLY A 378 -1.28 -38.90 -5.51
C GLY A 378 -0.64 -39.49 -6.76
N ASP A 379 0.59 -39.99 -6.63
CA ASP A 379 1.28 -40.72 -7.72
C ASP A 379 1.02 -42.23 -7.64
N SER A 380 0.81 -42.74 -6.43
CA SER A 380 0.67 -44.14 -6.08
C SER A 380 -0.41 -44.37 -5.00
N PRO A 381 -1.00 -45.58 -4.94
CA PRO A 381 -1.97 -45.93 -3.90
C PRO A 381 -1.32 -46.16 -2.52
N LYS A 382 0.01 -46.21 -2.42
CA LYS A 382 0.72 -46.52 -1.18
C LYS A 382 0.46 -45.45 -0.12
N PRO A 383 0.45 -45.83 1.18
CA PRO A 383 0.38 -44.86 2.26
C PRO A 383 1.53 -43.83 2.13
N MET A 384 1.22 -42.54 2.37
CA MET A 384 2.11 -41.37 2.22
C MET A 384 2.32 -40.84 0.79
N ASP A 385 1.86 -41.54 -0.24
CA ASP A 385 1.96 -41.13 -1.65
C ASP A 385 0.71 -40.40 -2.16
N TRP A 386 -0.30 -40.22 -1.31
CA TRP A 386 -1.54 -39.54 -1.63
C TRP A 386 -2.08 -38.68 -0.49
N VAL A 387 -2.97 -37.75 -0.84
CA VAL A 387 -3.69 -36.84 0.05
C VAL A 387 -5.19 -36.87 -0.26
N THR A 388 -6.04 -36.54 0.72
CA THR A 388 -7.47 -36.36 0.47
C THR A 388 -7.68 -35.18 -0.49
N TYR A 389 -8.56 -35.36 -1.47
CA TYR A 389 -8.84 -34.35 -2.48
C TYR A 389 -10.33 -34.16 -2.66
N TYR A 390 -10.82 -32.92 -2.64
CA TYR A 390 -12.24 -32.62 -2.82
C TYR A 390 -12.49 -32.09 -4.24
N PRO A 391 -12.99 -32.91 -5.18
CA PRO A 391 -12.92 -32.63 -6.61
C PRO A 391 -13.76 -31.43 -7.08
N ILE A 392 -14.70 -30.94 -6.26
CA ILE A 392 -15.54 -29.78 -6.56
C ILE A 392 -15.04 -28.54 -5.81
N LEU A 393 -15.05 -28.61 -4.48
CA LEU A 393 -14.77 -27.46 -3.62
C LEU A 393 -13.34 -26.95 -3.79
N GLN A 394 -12.37 -27.85 -3.84
CA GLN A 394 -10.97 -27.49 -3.73
C GLN A 394 -10.45 -26.78 -5.00
N PRO A 395 -10.71 -27.26 -6.23
CA PRO A 395 -10.38 -26.49 -7.44
C PRO A 395 -11.05 -25.12 -7.48
N PHE A 396 -12.33 -25.05 -7.08
CA PHE A 396 -13.07 -23.79 -7.05
C PHE A 396 -12.40 -22.77 -6.11
N VAL A 397 -12.08 -23.17 -4.88
CA VAL A 397 -11.41 -22.31 -3.90
C VAL A 397 -10.04 -21.86 -4.41
N ILE A 398 -9.22 -22.77 -4.95
CA ILE A 398 -7.88 -22.43 -5.45
C ILE A 398 -7.98 -21.43 -6.60
N ILE A 399 -8.85 -21.67 -7.58
CA ILE A 399 -9.02 -20.79 -8.75
C ILE A 399 -9.54 -19.42 -8.30
N LEU A 400 -10.57 -19.39 -7.46
CA LEU A 400 -11.16 -18.15 -6.96
C LEU A 400 -10.11 -17.31 -6.22
N PHE A 401 -9.37 -17.90 -5.30
CA PHE A 401 -8.40 -17.17 -4.49
C PHE A 401 -7.18 -16.74 -5.33
N THR A 402 -6.72 -17.57 -6.27
CA THR A 402 -5.67 -17.19 -7.24
C THR A 402 -6.13 -16.01 -8.09
N TRP A 403 -7.40 -15.99 -8.51
CA TRP A 403 -7.98 -14.87 -9.26
C TRP A 403 -8.05 -13.59 -8.43
N VAL A 404 -8.51 -13.67 -7.17
CA VAL A 404 -8.52 -12.53 -6.23
C VAL A 404 -7.11 -11.97 -6.01
N ALA A 405 -6.12 -12.84 -5.78
CA ALA A 405 -4.72 -12.43 -5.66
C ALA A 405 -4.23 -11.71 -6.93
N SER A 406 -4.56 -12.24 -8.11
CA SER A 406 -4.19 -11.66 -9.41
C SER A 406 -4.81 -10.28 -9.61
N LEU A 407 -6.08 -10.11 -9.25
CA LEU A 407 -6.78 -8.83 -9.30
C LEU A 407 -6.07 -7.78 -8.43
N PHE A 408 -5.79 -8.10 -7.17
CA PHE A 408 -5.05 -7.18 -6.30
C PHE A 408 -3.63 -6.89 -6.79
N ALA A 409 -2.94 -7.89 -7.34
CA ALA A 409 -1.61 -7.68 -7.93
C ALA A 409 -1.66 -6.68 -9.09
N VAL A 410 -2.62 -6.84 -10.01
CA VAL A 410 -2.81 -5.92 -11.14
C VAL A 410 -3.14 -4.51 -10.66
N LEU A 411 -4.06 -4.38 -9.70
CA LEU A 411 -4.41 -3.08 -9.12
C LEU A 411 -3.21 -2.42 -8.43
N ALA A 412 -2.44 -3.18 -7.66
CA ALA A 412 -1.26 -2.68 -6.96
C ALA A 412 -0.15 -2.25 -7.92
N LEU A 413 0.15 -3.05 -8.93
CA LEU A 413 1.15 -2.72 -9.94
C LEU A 413 0.71 -1.53 -10.80
N SER A 414 -0.58 -1.46 -11.15
CA SER A 414 -1.15 -0.29 -11.82
C SER A 414 -0.94 0.98 -10.99
N ASN A 415 -1.26 0.94 -9.69
CA ASN A 415 -1.01 2.07 -8.79
C ASN A 415 0.48 2.39 -8.62
N ALA A 416 1.35 1.38 -8.57
CA ALA A 416 2.79 1.57 -8.44
C ALA A 416 3.37 2.28 -9.67
N PHE A 417 3.01 1.86 -10.88
CA PHE A 417 3.61 2.35 -12.13
C PHE A 417 2.87 3.49 -12.81
N ARG A 418 1.66 3.84 -12.38
CA ARG A 418 0.93 5.00 -12.92
C ARG A 418 1.69 6.29 -12.63
N ASP A 419 1.80 7.18 -13.61
CA ASP A 419 2.38 8.50 -13.36
C ASP A 419 1.56 9.26 -12.30
N PRO A 420 2.21 9.93 -11.32
CA PRO A 420 1.48 10.71 -10.33
C PRO A 420 0.62 11.81 -10.98
N PRO A 421 -0.55 12.14 -10.41
CA PRO A 421 -1.38 13.25 -10.89
C PRO A 421 -0.54 14.54 -11.01
N GLY A 422 -0.65 15.25 -12.13
CA GLY A 422 0.11 16.49 -12.38
C GLY A 422 1.55 16.30 -12.86
N SER A 423 2.05 15.07 -13.00
CA SER A 423 3.32 14.80 -13.68
C SER A 423 3.15 14.89 -15.20
N ASP A 424 3.25 16.10 -15.73
CA ASP A 424 3.19 16.32 -17.17
C ASP A 424 4.49 15.85 -17.83
N ARG A 425 4.63 14.53 -18.04
CA ARG A 425 5.71 13.92 -18.83
C ARG A 425 5.45 14.00 -20.34
N ARG A 426 4.29 14.49 -20.77
CA ARG A 426 3.88 14.50 -22.19
C ARG A 426 4.58 15.57 -23.05
N ARG A 427 5.56 16.32 -22.53
CA ARG A 427 6.37 17.28 -23.31
C ARG A 427 7.88 16.94 -23.34
N ARG A 428 8.23 15.66 -23.35
CA ARG A 428 9.58 15.22 -23.76
C ARG A 428 9.47 14.25 -24.93
N LYS A 429 9.17 14.78 -26.12
CA LYS A 429 9.59 14.25 -27.41
C LYS A 429 9.88 15.42 -28.33
#